data_AF-A0AA37NT74-F1
#
_entry.id   AF-A0AA37NT74-F1
#
_cell.length_a   1.000
_cell.length_b   1.000
_cell.length_c   1.000
_cell.angle_alpha   90.00
_cell.angle_beta   90.00
_cell.angle_gamma   90.00
#
_symmetry.space_group_name_H-M   'P 1'
#
loop_
_entity.id
_entity.type
_entity.pdbx_description
1 polymer ?
#
loop_
_entity_poly.entity_id
_entity_poly.type
_entity_poly.pdbx_seq_one_letter_code
_entity_poly.pdbx_strand_id
1 'polypeptide(L)'
;MSTEAITALASSALPSLSAPLPLPPEPGMPVGALHSPQSPGFSDLVTQGLQQVNQQLLGSQTDLQQLAVGNVQNLHQIMIRLEESKLSFQLMMQVRNRLLESYQDVMKMQL
;
A
#
# COMPACT_ATOMS: atom_id res chain seq x y z
N MET A 1 -44.91 15.23 3.20
CA MET A 1 -45.46 16.54 2.77
C MET A 1 -44.25 17.46 2.67
N SER A 2 -43.49 17.42 1.57
CA SER A 2 -43.75 18.01 0.25
C SER A 2 -43.64 19.55 0.31
N THR A 3 -42.49 20.11 -0.12
CA THR A 3 -42.25 20.80 -1.41
C THR A 3 -42.62 22.28 -1.41
N GLU A 4 -41.60 23.15 -1.39
CA GLU A 4 -41.54 24.43 -2.12
C GLU A 4 -40.08 24.56 -2.61
N ALA A 5 -39.75 24.27 -3.87
CA ALA A 5 -39.81 25.19 -5.01
C ALA A 5 -38.93 26.43 -4.76
N ILE A 6 -37.64 26.42 -5.12
CA ILE A 6 -37.09 26.80 -6.44
C ILE A 6 -37.71 28.11 -6.97
N THR A 7 -36.93 29.20 -6.94
CA THR A 7 -36.71 30.21 -8.00
C THR A 7 -36.53 31.61 -7.41
N ALA A 8 -35.29 32.12 -7.43
CA ALA A 8 -35.02 33.52 -7.78
C ALA A 8 -33.54 33.69 -8.13
N LEU A 9 -33.35 34.07 -9.38
CA LEU A 9 -32.11 34.26 -10.13
C LEU A 9 -31.55 35.67 -9.87
N ALA A 10 -30.22 35.80 -9.94
CA ALA A 10 -29.47 36.97 -10.43
C ALA A 10 -29.53 38.33 -9.67
N SER A 11 -28.43 38.66 -9.00
CA SER A 11 -27.74 39.96 -9.09
C SER A 11 -26.45 39.88 -8.27
N SER A 12 -25.28 39.74 -8.90
CA SER A 12 -24.46 40.87 -9.36
C SER A 12 -24.10 41.85 -8.24
N ALA A 13 -23.07 41.51 -7.47
CA ALA A 13 -22.20 42.48 -6.80
C ALA A 13 -20.80 41.89 -6.73
N LEU A 14 -19.98 42.19 -7.75
CA LEU A 14 -18.53 42.00 -7.69
C LEU A 14 -17.93 43.04 -6.74
N PRO A 15 -17.09 42.66 -5.76
CA PRO A 15 -16.09 43.56 -5.22
C PRO A 15 -14.76 43.34 -5.97
N SER A 16 -14.42 44.36 -6.77
CA SER A 16 -13.07 44.85 -7.10
C SER A 16 -11.87 43.89 -7.07
N LEU A 17 -11.32 43.72 -8.28
CA LEU A 17 -9.96 43.34 -8.63
C LEU A 17 -8.89 44.06 -7.81
N SER A 18 -8.13 43.31 -7.01
CA SER A 18 -6.78 43.68 -6.59
C SER A 18 -5.94 42.42 -6.41
N ALA A 19 -5.54 41.82 -7.54
CA ALA A 19 -4.46 40.86 -7.55
C ALA A 19 -3.15 41.62 -7.25
N PRO A 20 -2.36 41.24 -6.23
CA PRO A 20 -1.02 41.77 -6.10
C PRO A 20 -0.20 41.25 -7.29
N LEU A 21 0.41 42.17 -8.02
CA LEU A 21 1.30 41.87 -9.14
C LEU A 21 2.43 40.94 -8.64
N PRO A 22 2.63 39.73 -9.21
CA PRO A 22 3.77 38.90 -8.85
C PRO A 22 5.08 39.57 -9.28
N LEU A 23 5.92 39.90 -8.31
CA LEU A 23 7.29 40.34 -8.55
C LEU A 23 8.10 39.18 -9.15
N PRO A 24 9.06 39.44 -10.06
CA PRO A 24 9.95 38.42 -10.58
C PRO A 24 10.76 37.77 -9.44
N PRO A 25 11.08 36.47 -9.53
CA PRO A 25 11.85 35.79 -8.49
C PRO A 25 13.27 36.37 -8.42
N GLU A 26 13.63 36.95 -7.28
CA GLU A 26 15.05 37.19 -6.97
C GLU A 26 15.78 35.85 -6.87
N PRO A 27 16.89 35.65 -7.60
CA PRO A 27 17.68 34.45 -7.49
C PRO A 27 18.53 34.53 -6.21
N GLY A 28 18.12 33.83 -5.15
CA GLY A 28 18.96 33.83 -3.94
C GLY A 28 18.47 33.21 -2.65
N MET A 29 17.40 32.40 -2.60
CA MET A 29 17.03 31.71 -1.34
C MET A 29 16.78 30.21 -1.57
N PRO A 30 17.35 29.32 -0.73
CA PRO A 30 17.11 27.89 -0.81
C PRO A 30 15.65 27.62 -0.46
N VAL A 31 14.88 27.19 -1.46
CA VAL A 31 13.53 26.65 -1.28
C VAL A 31 13.65 25.47 -0.32
N GLY A 32 13.11 25.63 0.88
CA GLY A 32 12.96 24.55 1.85
C GLY A 32 12.28 23.37 1.18
N ALA A 33 12.96 22.23 1.20
CA ALA A 33 12.52 20.99 0.59
C ALA A 33 11.11 20.65 1.05
N LEU A 34 10.18 20.64 0.10
CA LEU A 34 8.89 19.99 0.24
C LEU A 34 9.18 18.53 0.62
N HIS A 35 8.87 18.16 1.86
CA HIS A 35 8.83 16.76 2.28
C HIS A 35 7.69 16.07 1.53
N SER A 36 8.02 15.48 0.38
CA SER A 36 7.16 14.48 -0.25
C SER A 36 6.95 13.34 0.75
N PRO A 37 5.71 12.85 0.97
CA PRO A 37 5.50 11.67 1.78
C PRO A 37 6.32 10.53 1.17
N GLN A 38 7.31 10.07 1.92
CA GLN A 38 8.14 8.93 1.55
C GLN A 38 7.22 7.70 1.58
N SER A 39 6.64 7.34 0.44
CA SER A 39 5.98 6.05 0.29
C SER A 39 6.96 4.96 0.68
N PRO A 40 6.54 3.91 1.43
CA PRO A 40 7.43 2.83 1.81
C PRO A 40 8.12 2.28 0.56
N GLY A 41 9.46 2.23 0.62
CA GLY A 41 10.26 1.74 -0.50
C GLY A 41 9.86 0.31 -0.84
N PHE A 42 10.04 -0.10 -2.09
CA PHE A 42 9.72 -1.45 -2.53
C PHE A 42 10.34 -2.55 -1.64
N SER A 43 11.54 -2.30 -1.11
CA SER A 43 12.19 -3.19 -0.12
C SER A 43 11.39 -3.35 1.18
N ASP A 44 10.72 -2.30 1.65
CA ASP A 44 9.89 -2.32 2.85
C ASP A 44 8.62 -3.15 2.62
N LEU A 45 7.97 -2.97 1.46
CA LEU A 45 6.81 -3.78 1.06
C LEU A 45 7.14 -5.26 0.93
N VAL A 46 8.29 -5.59 0.33
CA VAL A 46 8.78 -6.97 0.24
C VAL A 46 9.06 -7.54 1.63
N THR A 47 9.70 -6.76 2.49
CA THR A 47 10.03 -7.18 3.86
C THR A 47 8.77 -7.43 4.70
N GLN A 48 7.78 -6.55 4.61
CA GLN A 48 6.47 -6.72 5.26
C GLN A 48 5.74 -7.96 4.72
N GLY A 49 5.72 -8.15 3.40
CA GLY A 49 5.12 -9.35 2.79
C GLY A 49 5.79 -10.64 3.28
N LEU A 50 7.11 -10.65 3.38
CA LEU A 50 7.89 -11.76 3.95
C LEU A 50 7.49 -12.05 5.42
N GLN A 51 7.40 -11.00 6.24
CA GLN A 51 6.99 -11.13 7.65
C GLN A 51 5.56 -11.66 7.78
N GLN A 52 4.65 -11.22 6.90
CA GLN A 52 3.26 -11.64 6.90
C GLN A 52 3.10 -13.11 6.51
N VAL A 53 3.83 -13.58 5.49
CA VAL A 53 3.84 -15.02 5.12
C VAL A 53 4.41 -15.86 6.26
N ASN A 54 5.47 -15.39 6.92
CA ASN A 54 6.03 -16.11 8.08
C ASN A 54 5.03 -16.23 9.23
N GLN A 55 4.27 -15.18 9.52
CA GLN A 55 3.19 -15.24 10.52
C GLN A 55 2.07 -16.21 10.11
N GLN A 56 1.67 -16.22 8.84
CA GLN A 56 0.68 -17.17 8.33
C GLN A 56 1.15 -18.62 8.48
N LEU A 57 2.43 -18.89 8.22
CA LEU A 57 3.03 -20.21 8.37
C LEU A 57 3.04 -20.70 9.83
N LEU A 58 3.41 -19.82 10.77
CA LEU A 58 3.39 -20.13 12.21
C LEU A 58 1.97 -20.34 12.76
N GLY A 59 1.01 -19.52 12.31
CA GLY A 59 -0.41 -19.67 12.62
C GLY A 59 -0.94 -21.02 12.14
N SER A 60 -0.67 -21.37 10.88
CA SER A 60 -1.08 -22.66 10.30
C SER A 60 -0.45 -23.86 11.04
N GLN A 61 0.83 -23.78 11.46
CA GLN A 61 1.44 -24.84 12.27
C GLN A 61 0.72 -25.04 13.62
N THR A 62 0.32 -23.95 14.27
CA THR A 62 -0.44 -24.00 15.53
C THR A 62 -1.82 -24.61 15.31
N ASP A 63 -2.50 -24.23 14.22
CA ASP A 63 -3.81 -24.79 13.85
C ASP A 63 -3.73 -26.30 13.54
N LEU A 64 -2.68 -26.74 12.85
CA LEU A 64 -2.41 -28.17 12.59
C LEU A 64 -2.15 -28.95 13.89
N GLN A 65 -1.48 -28.33 14.85
CA GLN A 65 -1.21 -28.96 16.15
C GLN A 65 -2.51 -29.09 16.96
N GLN A 66 -3.40 -28.11 16.94
CA GLN A 66 -4.72 -28.20 17.57
C GLN A 66 -5.64 -29.23 16.89
N LEU A 67 -5.53 -29.38 15.57
CA LEU A 67 -6.20 -30.44 14.81
C LEU A 67 -5.75 -31.84 15.26
N ALA A 68 -4.44 -32.05 15.42
CA ALA A 68 -3.87 -33.33 15.84
C ALA A 68 -4.26 -33.75 17.27
N VAL A 69 -4.58 -32.77 18.14
CA VAL A 69 -5.02 -33.01 19.53
C VAL A 69 -6.53 -33.31 19.60
N GLY A 70 -7.25 -33.30 18.47
CA GLY A 70 -8.67 -33.68 18.40
C GLY A 70 -9.63 -32.55 18.78
N ASN A 71 -9.15 -31.30 18.88
CA ASN A 71 -9.97 -30.13 19.20
C ASN A 71 -10.63 -29.59 17.92
N VAL A 72 -11.47 -30.42 17.30
CA VAL A 72 -12.08 -30.16 15.98
C VAL A 72 -13.43 -29.48 16.14
N GLN A 73 -13.44 -28.15 16.13
CA GLN A 73 -14.66 -27.39 15.84
C GLN A 73 -14.73 -26.97 14.36
N ASN A 74 -13.60 -26.90 13.64
CA ASN A 74 -13.54 -26.29 12.30
C ASN A 74 -12.45 -26.88 11.37
N LEU A 75 -12.48 -28.19 11.11
CA LEU A 75 -11.51 -28.87 10.22
C LEU A 75 -11.45 -28.22 8.81
N HIS A 76 -12.61 -27.85 8.26
CA HIS A 76 -12.70 -27.13 6.99
C HIS A 76 -11.93 -25.80 6.98
N GLN A 77 -12.00 -25.01 8.06
CA GLN A 77 -11.30 -23.74 8.17
C GLN A 77 -9.77 -23.93 8.18
N ILE A 78 -9.28 -25.02 8.78
CA ILE A 78 -7.85 -25.34 8.84
C ILE A 78 -7.36 -25.77 7.46
N MET A 79 -8.13 -26.60 6.74
CA MET A 79 -7.79 -26.97 5.35
C MET A 79 -7.74 -25.74 4.43
N ILE A 80 -8.68 -24.80 4.56
CA ILE A 80 -8.67 -23.54 3.80
C ILE A 80 -7.41 -22.74 4.12
N ARG A 81 -7.10 -22.52 5.41
CA ARG A 81 -5.90 -21.78 5.82
C ARG A 81 -4.61 -22.45 5.36
N LEU A 82 -4.56 -23.78 5.33
CA LEU A 82 -3.42 -24.53 4.83
C LEU A 82 -3.20 -24.31 3.33
N GLU A 83 -4.28 -24.36 2.53
CA GLU A 83 -4.19 -24.13 1.08
C GLU A 83 -3.83 -22.66 0.77
N GLU A 84 -4.41 -21.70 1.50
CA GLU A 84 -4.02 -20.29 1.42
C GLU A 84 -2.52 -20.10 1.73
N SER A 85 -2.05 -20.68 2.84
CA SER A 85 -0.65 -20.57 3.25
C SER A 85 0.31 -21.18 2.20
N LYS A 86 -0.09 -22.30 1.58
CA LYS A 86 0.65 -22.93 0.48
C LYS A 86 0.70 -22.04 -0.76
N LEU A 87 -0.41 -21.41 -1.14
CA LEU A 87 -0.47 -20.48 -2.27
C LEU A 87 0.39 -19.24 -2.02
N SER A 88 0.28 -18.63 -0.82
CA SER A 88 1.11 -17.51 -0.39
C SER A 88 2.60 -17.84 -0.43
N PHE A 89 2.98 -19.05 -0.02
CA PHE A 89 4.36 -19.51 -0.08
C PHE A 89 4.87 -19.65 -1.53
N GLN A 90 4.05 -20.21 -2.43
CA GLN A 90 4.40 -20.31 -3.86
C GLN A 90 4.61 -18.94 -4.49
N LEU A 91 3.73 -17.98 -4.19
CA LEU A 91 3.88 -16.60 -4.64
C LEU A 91 5.18 -15.98 -4.12
N MET A 92 5.50 -16.18 -2.84
CA MET A 92 6.73 -15.66 -2.24
C MET A 92 7.99 -16.22 -2.89
N MET A 93 8.00 -17.49 -3.28
CA MET A 93 9.11 -18.08 -4.03
C MET A 93 9.29 -17.44 -5.40
N GLN A 94 8.20 -17.09 -6.10
CA GLN A 94 8.28 -16.36 -7.37
C GLN A 94 8.82 -14.95 -7.18
N VAL A 95 8.36 -14.24 -6.14
CA VAL A 95 8.88 -12.91 -5.79
C VAL A 95 10.37 -12.98 -5.47
N ARG A 96 10.81 -13.94 -4.64
CA ARG A 96 12.23 -14.17 -4.33
C ARG A 96 13.06 -14.34 -5.61
N ASN A 97 12.60 -15.19 -6.53
CA ASN A 97 13.32 -15.44 -7.78
C ASN A 97 13.42 -14.16 -8.63
N ARG A 98 12.34 -13.39 -8.74
CA ARG A 98 12.36 -12.11 -9.46
C ARG A 98 13.26 -11.07 -8.83
N LEU A 99 13.31 -10.98 -7.50
CA LEU A 99 14.22 -10.08 -6.79
C LEU A 99 15.69 -10.44 -7.05
N LEU A 100 16.03 -11.73 -7.04
CA LEU A 100 17.38 -12.20 -7.36
C LEU A 100 17.76 -11.95 -8.82
N GLU A 101 16.83 -12.12 -9.76
CA GLU A 101 17.04 -11.78 -11.17
C GLU A 101 17.25 -10.28 -11.35
N SER A 102 16.38 -9.43 -10.80
CA SER A 102 16.49 -7.97 -10.91
C SER A 102 17.78 -7.45 -10.28
N TYR A 103 18.23 -8.01 -9.15
CA TYR A 103 19.52 -7.66 -8.56
C TYR A 103 20.70 -8.02 -9.49
N GLN A 104 20.66 -9.21 -10.09
CA GLN A 104 21.68 -9.64 -11.05
C GLN A 104 21.68 -8.81 -12.34
N ASP A 105 20.50 -8.37 -12.81
CA ASP A 105 20.35 -7.53 -14.00
C ASP A 105 20.94 -6.13 -13.78
N VAL A 106 20.63 -5.49 -12.64
CA VAL A 106 21.22 -4.20 -12.25
C VAL A 106 22.75 -4.29 -12.16
N MET A 107 23.28 -5.36 -11.54
CA MET A 107 24.72 -5.62 -11.48
C MET A 107 25.37 -5.77 -12.86
N LYS A 108 24.69 -6.41 -13.83
CA LYS A 108 25.17 -6.56 -15.21
C LYS A 108 25.11 -5.26 -16.00
N MET A 109 24.22 -4.33 -15.66
CA MET A 109 24.17 -3.01 -16.31
C MET A 109 25.28 -2.05 -15.86
N GLN A 110 25.91 -2.29 -14.70
CA GLN A 110 26.98 -1.43 -14.17
C GLN A 110 28.41 -1.87 -14.55
N LEU A 111 28.58 -2.99 -15.24
CA LEU A 111 29.88 -3.43 -15.78
C LEU A 111 29.96 -3.14 -17.28
#